data_AF-A0A3P6AVU7-F1
#
_entry.id   AF-A0A3P6AVU7-F1
#
_cell.length_a   1.000
_cell.length_b   1.000
_cell.length_c   1.000
_cell.angle_alpha   90.00
_cell.angle_beta   90.00
_cell.angle_gamma   90.00
#
_symmetry.space_group_name_H-M   'P 1'
#
loop_
_entity.id
_entity.type
_entity.pdbx_description
1 polymer ?
#
loop_
_entity_poly.entity_id
_entity_poly.type
_entity_poly.pdbx_seq_one_letter_code
_entity_poly.pdbx_strand_id
1 'polypeptide(L)' 'GAESLIQLYKILLNAPGVYGARFSGAGFRGCCVAFVDAEKAEEAT' A
#
# COMPACT_ATOMS: atom_id res chain seq x y z
N GLY A 1 -0.86 -13.92 -0.83
CA GLY A 1 -1.23 -12.68 -1.52
C GLY A 1 -1.53 -13.03 -2.95
N ALA A 2 -2.70 -12.68 -3.50
CA ALA A 2 -2.90 -12.72 -4.94
C ALA A 2 -1.87 -11.80 -5.63
N GLU A 3 -1.46 -12.13 -6.87
CA GLU A 3 -0.44 -11.38 -7.63
C GLU A 3 -0.72 -9.87 -7.65
N SER A 4 -1.99 -9.50 -7.85
CA SER A 4 -2.45 -8.11 -7.83
C SER A 4 -2.19 -7.38 -6.51
N LEU A 5 -2.27 -8.07 -5.37
CA LEU A 5 -1.99 -7.47 -4.06
C LEU A 5 -0.50 -7.28 -3.84
N ILE A 6 0.32 -8.23 -4.29
CA ILE A 6 1.79 -8.11 -4.22
C ILE A 6 2.26 -6.92 -5.07
N GLN A 7 1.69 -6.75 -6.26
CA GLN A 7 1.92 -5.59 -7.12
C GLN A 7 1.54 -4.28 -6.40
N LEU A 8 0.34 -4.22 -5.81
CA LEU A 8 -0.13 -3.03 -5.07
C LEU A 8 0.79 -2.67 -3.89
N TYR A 9 1.26 -3.67 -3.15
CA TYR A 9 2.22 -3.47 -2.06
C TYR A 9 3.57 -2.93 -2.54
N LYS A 10 4.09 -3.43 -3.67
CA LYS A 10 5.32 -2.91 -4.27
C LYS A 10 5.15 -1.46 -4.73
N ILE A 11 4.00 -1.10 -5.28
CA ILE A 11 3.70 0.28 -5.68
C ILE A 11 3.70 1.17 -4.44
N LEU A 12 2.98 0.79 -3.38
CA LEU A 12 2.92 1.57 -2.14
C LEU A 12 4.30 1.75 -1.50
N LEU A 13 5.15 0.72 -1.49
CA LEU A 13 6.52 0.85 -0.95
C LEU A 13 7.40 1.87 -1.71
N ASN A 14 7.09 2.18 -2.97
CA ASN A 14 7.84 3.14 -3.77
C ASN A 14 7.14 4.50 -3.87
N ALA A 15 5.93 4.65 -3.32
CA ALA A 15 5.20 5.90 -3.36
C ALA A 15 5.82 6.94 -2.39
N PRO A 16 5.95 8.22 -2.81
CA PRO A 16 6.52 9.26 -1.97
C PRO A 16 5.75 9.43 -0.65
N GLY A 17 6.47 9.55 0.46
CA GLY A 17 5.84 9.75 1.77
C GLY A 17 5.29 8.48 2.41
N VAL A 18 5.36 7.31 1.76
CA VAL A 18 5.01 6.03 2.42
C VAL A 18 6.15 5.57 3.33
N TYR A 19 5.85 5.41 4.61
CA TYR A 19 6.78 4.83 5.60
C TYR A 19 6.76 3.31 5.61
N GLY A 20 5.64 2.71 5.20
CA GLY A 20 5.48 1.27 5.09
C GLY A 20 4.05 0.88 4.75
N ALA A 21 3.88 -0.31 4.20
CA ALA A 21 2.58 -0.85 3.83
C ALA A 21 2.41 -2.30 4.31
N ARG A 22 1.17 -2.77 4.39
CA ARG A 22 0.85 -4.17 4.65
C ARG A 22 -0.47 -4.58 4.00
N PHE A 23 -0.64 -5.88 3.81
CA PHE A 23 -1.91 -6.45 3.40
C PHE A 23 -2.93 -6.36 4.54
N SER A 24 -4.17 -6.01 4.20
CA SER A 24 -5.33 -6.08 5.07
C SER A 24 -6.23 -7.23 4.64
N GLY A 25 -6.49 -8.16 5.56
CA GLY A 25 -7.32 -9.36 5.35
C GLY A 25 -6.53 -10.63 4.97
N ALA A 26 -7.25 -11.68 4.55
CA ALA A 26 -6.70 -13.01 4.28
C ALA A 26 -5.82 -13.13 3.00
N GLY A 27 -5.68 -12.04 2.24
CA GLY A 27 -4.69 -11.94 1.16
C GLY A 27 -5.07 -12.51 -0.21
N PHE A 28 -6.35 -12.83 -0.48
CA PHE A 28 -6.79 -13.32 -1.81
C PHE A 28 -7.64 -12.30 -2.59
N ARG A 29 -8.45 -11.49 -1.89
CA ARG A 29 -9.15 -10.29 -2.37
C ARG A 29 -9.25 -9.31 -1.20
N GLY A 30 -8.36 -8.34 -1.13
CA GLY A 30 -8.21 -7.49 0.06
C GLY A 30 -7.69 -6.11 -0.28
N CYS A 31 -7.54 -5.29 0.76
CA CYS A 31 -6.97 -3.95 0.64
C CYS A 31 -5.49 -3.98 1.06
N CYS A 32 -4.70 -3.02 0.61
CA CYS A 32 -3.43 -2.69 1.25
C CYS A 32 -3.62 -1.44 2.10
N VAL A 33 -2.96 -1.38 3.26
CA VAL A 33 -2.95 -0.20 4.12
C VAL A 33 -1.51 0.26 4.22
N ALA A 34 -1.28 1.55 3.94
CA ALA A 34 0.01 2.19 4.05
C ALA A 34 -0.03 3.27 5.13
N PHE A 35 1.08 3.40 5.85
CA PHE A 35 1.31 4.54 6.72
C PHE A 35 2.06 5.60 5.92
N VAL A 36 1.45 6.76 5.77
CA VAL A 36 1.93 7.86 4.93
C VAL A 36 2.12 9.12 5.73
N ASP A 37 3.09 9.93 5.32
CA ASP A 37 3.19 11.33 5.69
C ASP A 37 1.88 12.05 5.32
N ALA A 38 1.25 12.69 6.30
CA ALA A 38 -0.07 13.30 6.14
C ALA A 38 -0.04 14.44 5.11
N GLU A 39 1.08 15.15 4.97
CA GLU A 39 1.24 16.22 4.00
C GLU A 39 1.37 15.71 2.55
N LYS A 40 1.63 14.41 2.37
CA LYS A 40 1.83 13.76 1.05
C LYS A 40 0.77 12.70 0.75
N ALA A 41 -0.29 12.63 1.54
CA ALA A 41 -1.30 11.59 1.41
C ALA A 41 -2.06 11.63 0.07
N GLU A 42 -2.31 12.83 -0.49
CA GLU A 42 -2.94 12.98 -1.81
C GLU A 42 -2.05 12.50 -2.96
N GLU A 43 -0.73 12.65 -2.85
CA GLU A 43 0.23 12.17 -3.86
C GLU A 43 0.43 10.64 -3.82
N ALA A 44 0.04 10.02 -2.71
CA ALA A 44 0.15 8.58 -2.48
C ALA A 44 -1.14 7.79 -2.84
N THR A 45 -2.16 8.45 -3.37
CA THR A 45 -3.45 7.85 -3.77
C THR A 45 -3.47 7.47 -5.25
#